data_AF-A0A2N2ZFR8-F1
#
_entry.id   AF-A0A2N2ZFR8-F1
#
_cell.length_a   1.000
_cell.length_b   1.000
_cell.length_c   1.000
_cell.angle_alpha   90.00
_cell.angle_beta   90.00
_cell.angle_gamma   90.00
#
_symmetry.space_group_name_H-M   'P 1'
#
loop_
_entity.id
_entity.type
_entity.pdbx_description
1 polymer ?
#
loop_
_entity_poly.entity_id
_entity_poly.type
_entity_poly.pdbx_seq_one_letter_code
_entity_poly.pdbx_strand_id
1 'polypeptide(L)'
;MIKLSTFKHIAAIGIIGAMIFAGCGITVREQHARPNRGYYQHNSRQYDYRIQNNERRIANLRNSQHRDEVIVIEVRHNNMKKKLREYKGTTRHEWDSFKREFNHDMKELDKSLKGFSKRNKRR
;
A
#
# COMPACT_ATOMS: atom_id res chain seq x y z
N MET A 1 -7.28 -2.62 -50.73
CA MET A 1 -5.94 -2.42 -50.15
C MET A 1 -6.01 -1.23 -49.18
N ILE A 2 -6.42 -1.49 -47.93
CA ILE A 2 -6.74 -0.43 -46.96
C ILE A 2 -5.47 -0.12 -46.16
N LYS A 3 -5.00 1.13 -46.25
CA LYS A 3 -3.82 1.63 -45.55
C LYS A 3 -4.09 1.70 -44.06
N LEU A 4 -3.33 0.93 -43.30
CA LEU A 4 -3.32 0.85 -41.84
C LEU A 4 -2.70 2.12 -41.24
N SER A 5 -3.47 3.20 -41.14
CA SER A 5 -3.00 4.47 -40.58
C SER A 5 -4.10 5.22 -39.83
N THR A 6 -4.53 4.71 -38.67
CA THR A 6 -5.24 5.49 -37.61
C THR A 6 -5.35 4.77 -36.26
N PHE A 7 -4.47 3.80 -35.93
CA PHE A 7 -4.55 3.06 -34.65
C PHE A 7 -3.48 3.47 -33.61
N LYS A 8 -3.15 4.76 -33.50
CA LYS A 8 -2.21 5.25 -32.46
C LYS A 8 -2.86 5.94 -31.25
N HIS A 9 -4.20 6.01 -31.16
CA HIS A 9 -4.87 6.69 -30.04
C HIS A 9 -5.92 5.87 -29.26
N ILE A 10 -6.03 4.54 -29.47
CA ILE A 10 -7.13 3.73 -28.88
C ILE A 10 -6.65 2.58 -27.95
N ALA A 11 -5.35 2.42 -27.70
CA ALA A 11 -4.84 1.22 -26.99
C ALA A 11 -4.55 1.37 -25.48
N ALA A 12 -5.03 2.41 -24.79
CA ALA A 12 -4.88 2.47 -23.33
C ALA A 12 -6.01 3.20 -22.57
N ILE A 13 -7.16 3.43 -23.22
CA ILE A 13 -8.43 3.73 -22.54
C ILE A 13 -9.23 2.44 -22.59
N GLY A 14 -8.87 1.50 -21.73
CA GLY A 14 -9.48 0.19 -21.67
C GLY A 14 -9.25 -0.37 -20.29
N ILE A 15 -10.02 0.12 -19.32
CA ILE A 15 -10.65 -0.58 -18.18
C ILE A 15 -11.40 0.53 -17.40
N ILE A 16 -12.50 0.99 -17.96
CA ILE A 16 -13.63 1.48 -17.16
C ILE A 16 -14.77 0.54 -17.53
N GLY A 17 -15.27 -0.19 -16.53
CA GLY A 17 -16.54 -0.90 -16.62
C GLY A 17 -16.44 -2.41 -16.76
N ALA A 18 -16.32 -3.12 -15.64
CA ALA A 18 -17.10 -4.34 -15.42
C ALA A 18 -17.20 -4.63 -13.92
N MET A 19 -18.45 -4.60 -13.45
CA MET A 19 -19.00 -5.48 -12.43
C MET A 19 -18.83 -5.11 -10.96
N ILE A 20 -19.84 -4.36 -10.51
CA ILE A 20 -20.53 -4.59 -9.23
C ILE A 20 -20.91 -6.08 -9.17
N PHE A 21 -20.25 -6.85 -8.32
CA PHE A 21 -20.82 -8.06 -7.72
C PHE A 21 -20.69 -7.92 -6.20
N ALA A 22 -21.80 -8.17 -5.53
CA ALA A 22 -21.96 -8.09 -4.09
C ALA A 22 -20.99 -9.03 -3.35
N GLY A 23 -20.49 -8.58 -2.19
CA GLY A 23 -19.86 -9.43 -1.18
C GLY A 23 -18.37 -9.69 -1.36
N CYS A 24 -17.59 -9.28 -0.35
CA CYS A 24 -16.17 -9.62 -0.14
C CYS A 24 -15.15 -9.11 -1.18
N GLY A 25 -14.77 -7.84 -1.02
CA GLY A 25 -13.40 -7.32 -1.22
C GLY A 25 -12.60 -7.86 -2.40
N ILE A 26 -12.80 -7.27 -3.58
CA ILE A 26 -11.89 -7.40 -4.72
C ILE A 26 -10.51 -6.87 -4.30
N THR A 27 -9.53 -7.76 -4.15
CA THR A 27 -8.12 -7.36 -4.17
C THR A 27 -7.65 -7.41 -5.61
N VAL A 28 -7.39 -6.25 -6.20
CA VAL A 28 -6.64 -6.15 -7.46
C VAL A 28 -5.25 -6.69 -7.17
N ARG A 29 -4.95 -7.90 -7.63
CA ARG A 29 -3.60 -8.47 -7.60
C ARG A 29 -2.80 -7.77 -8.70
N GLU A 30 -2.19 -6.64 -8.35
CA GLU A 30 -1.18 -5.96 -9.19
C GLU A 30 -0.10 -6.98 -9.59
N GLN A 31 0.09 -7.16 -10.90
CA GLN A 31 1.21 -7.93 -11.44
C GLN A 31 2.49 -7.11 -11.27
N HIS A 32 3.25 -7.38 -10.21
CA HIS A 32 4.51 -6.71 -9.94
C HIS A 32 5.63 -7.32 -10.80
N ALA A 33 6.17 -6.53 -11.74
CA ALA A 33 7.49 -6.78 -12.33
C ALA A 33 8.52 -6.92 -11.19
N ARG A 34 9.22 -8.06 -11.12
CA ARG A 34 10.19 -8.34 -10.05
C ARG A 34 11.42 -7.45 -10.23
N PRO A 35 11.76 -6.53 -9.30
CA PRO A 35 12.94 -5.72 -9.44
C PRO A 35 14.22 -6.51 -9.13
N ASN A 36 15.32 -6.01 -9.72
CA ASN A 36 16.69 -6.51 -9.63
C ASN A 36 17.11 -6.89 -8.19
N ARG A 37 17.65 -8.10 -8.01
CA ARG A 37 17.94 -8.75 -6.72
C ARG A 37 19.22 -8.20 -6.07
N GLY A 38 19.19 -6.94 -5.61
CA GLY A 38 20.20 -6.39 -4.68
C GLY A 38 19.91 -6.75 -3.22
N TYR A 39 20.78 -6.32 -2.29
CA TYR A 39 20.80 -6.50 -0.82
C TYR A 39 19.47 -6.42 -0.03
N TYR A 40 18.36 -6.07 -0.68
CA TYR A 40 17.03 -5.79 -0.14
C TYR A 40 16.19 -7.03 0.20
N GLN A 41 16.43 -8.15 -0.48
CA GLN A 41 15.44 -9.22 -0.55
C GLN A 41 15.23 -10.02 0.75
N HIS A 42 16.21 -9.99 1.67
CA HIS A 42 16.09 -10.69 2.95
C HIS A 42 15.33 -9.87 4.01
N ASN A 43 15.49 -8.54 4.00
CA ASN A 43 14.93 -7.67 5.05
C ASN A 43 13.56 -7.10 4.69
N SER A 44 13.16 -7.12 3.41
CA SER A 44 11.85 -6.62 2.97
C SER A 44 10.68 -7.45 3.52
N ARG A 45 10.86 -8.76 3.73
CA ARG A 45 9.81 -9.67 4.22
C ARG A 45 9.21 -9.25 5.57
N GLN A 46 10.04 -8.74 6.48
CA GLN A 46 9.54 -8.26 7.77
C GLN A 46 8.64 -7.04 7.61
N TYR A 47 8.98 -6.15 6.67
CA TYR A 47 8.16 -4.98 6.37
C TYR A 47 6.86 -5.37 5.68
N ASP A 48 6.90 -6.33 4.76
CA ASP A 48 5.71 -6.86 4.10
C ASP A 48 4.71 -7.44 5.12
N TYR A 49 5.19 -8.22 6.09
CA TYR A 49 4.35 -8.75 7.15
C TYR A 49 3.70 -7.65 8.00
N ARG A 50 4.48 -6.64 8.39
CA ARG A 50 3.97 -5.51 9.21
C ARG A 50 2.95 -4.67 8.45
N ILE A 51 3.18 -4.42 7.16
CA ILE A 51 2.25 -3.75 6.27
C ILE A 51 0.94 -4.55 6.16
N GLN A 52 1.01 -5.86 5.89
CA GLN A 52 -0.20 -6.70 5.82
C GLN A 52 -0.98 -6.72 7.14
N ASN A 53 -0.28 -6.77 8.27
CA ASN A 53 -0.93 -6.71 9.58
C ASN A 53 -1.65 -5.37 9.80
N ASN A 54 -1.05 -4.25 9.39
CA ASN A 54 -1.68 -2.95 9.50
C ASN A 54 -2.88 -2.82 8.55
N GLU A 55 -2.80 -3.35 7.33
CA GLU A 55 -3.93 -3.40 6.38
C GLU A 55 -5.15 -4.09 7.02
N ARG A 56 -4.96 -5.24 7.68
CA ARG A 56 -6.04 -5.92 8.41
C ARG A 56 -6.63 -5.07 9.52
N ARG A 57 -5.78 -4.40 10.31
CA ARG A 57 -6.22 -3.53 11.40
C ARG A 57 -7.04 -2.35 10.88
N ILE A 58 -6.57 -1.72 9.81
CA ILE A 58 -7.24 -0.60 9.14
C ILE A 58 -8.60 -1.01 8.57
N ALA A 59 -8.67 -2.18 7.93
CA ALA A 59 -9.93 -2.72 7.41
C ALA A 59 -11.00 -2.82 8.51
N ASN A 60 -10.61 -3.24 9.73
CA ASN A 60 -11.51 -3.28 10.87
C ASN A 60 -11.97 -1.88 11.34
N LEU A 61 -11.19 -0.83 11.07
CA LEU A 61 -11.54 0.55 11.44
C LEU A 61 -12.50 1.22 10.46
N ARG A 62 -12.64 0.71 9.23
CA ARG A 62 -13.49 1.32 8.18
C ARG A 62 -14.96 1.45 8.57
N ASN A 63 -15.44 0.57 9.46
CA ASN A 63 -16.81 0.58 9.95
C ASN A 63 -17.00 1.51 11.16
N SER A 64 -15.98 2.25 11.57
CA SER A 64 -16.08 3.18 12.69
C SER A 64 -16.80 4.47 12.32
N GLN A 65 -17.32 5.18 13.34
CA GLN A 65 -17.92 6.50 13.17
C GLN A 65 -16.89 7.62 12.91
N HIS A 66 -15.59 7.34 13.05
CA HIS A 66 -14.51 8.32 12.93
C HIS A 66 -13.82 8.24 11.57
N ARG A 67 -14.60 8.42 10.49
CA ARG A 67 -14.12 8.22 9.10
C ARG A 67 -12.90 9.07 8.76
N ASP A 68 -12.86 10.33 9.18
CA ASP A 68 -11.76 11.25 8.84
C ASP A 68 -10.42 10.78 9.42
N GLU A 69 -10.42 10.28 10.65
CA GLU A 69 -9.22 9.73 11.28
C GLU A 69 -8.76 8.44 10.60
N VAL A 70 -9.70 7.60 10.19
CA VAL A 70 -9.40 6.37 9.44
C VAL A 70 -8.79 6.70 8.09
N ILE A 71 -9.29 7.72 7.38
CA ILE A 71 -8.70 8.21 6.12
C ILE A 71 -7.25 8.65 6.33
N VAL A 72 -6.95 9.40 7.39
CA VAL A 72 -5.57 9.82 7.69
C VAL A 72 -4.65 8.61 7.92
N ILE A 73 -5.13 7.60 8.65
CA ILE A 73 -4.40 6.35 8.90
C ILE A 73 -4.18 5.58 7.58
N GLU A 74 -5.18 5.51 6.71
CA GLU A 74 -5.11 4.87 5.39
C GLU A 74 -4.11 5.55 4.47
N VAL A 75 -4.14 6.88 4.39
CA VAL A 75 -3.20 7.66 3.58
C VAL A 75 -1.77 7.41 4.05
N ARG A 76 -1.51 7.44 5.37
CA ARG A 76 -0.19 7.11 5.92
C ARG A 76 0.24 5.70 5.56
N HIS A 77 -0.65 4.71 5.70
CA HIS A 77 -0.37 3.33 5.34
C HIS A 77 -0.03 3.16 3.85
N ASN A 78 -0.81 3.80 2.96
CA ASN A 78 -0.59 3.74 1.52
C ASN A 78 0.73 4.41 1.11
N ASN A 79 1.08 5.53 1.75
CA ASN A 79 2.38 6.18 1.54
C ASN A 79 3.54 5.26 1.94
N MET A 80 3.40 4.50 3.03
CA MET A 80 4.41 3.52 3.42
C MET A 80 4.53 2.37 2.43
N LYS A 81 3.41 1.79 1.94
CA LYS A 81 3.43 0.77 0.88
C LYS A 81 4.20 1.29 -0.35
N LYS A 82 3.90 2.53 -0.76
CA LYS A 82 4.56 3.19 -1.89
C LYS A 82 6.06 3.33 -1.64
N LYS A 83 6.48 3.88 -0.48
CA LYS A 83 7.89 4.01 -0.09
C LYS A 83 8.65 2.68 -0.17
N LEU A 84 8.06 1.60 0.35
CA LEU A 84 8.70 0.27 0.31
C LEU A 84 8.84 -0.28 -1.11
N ARG A 85 7.81 -0.11 -1.95
CA ARG A 85 7.80 -0.59 -3.33
C ARG A 85 8.75 0.20 -4.25
N GLU A 86 8.84 1.51 -4.03
CA GLU A 86 9.64 2.43 -4.86
C GLU A 86 11.09 2.55 -4.41
N TYR A 87 11.42 1.98 -3.25
CA TYR A 87 12.79 1.99 -2.77
C TYR A 87 13.71 1.22 -3.75
N LYS A 88 14.71 1.94 -4.28
CA LYS A 88 15.70 1.46 -5.27
C LYS A 88 17.14 1.77 -4.86
N GLY A 89 17.39 2.00 -3.57
CA GLY A 89 18.77 2.22 -3.12
C GLY A 89 19.65 1.03 -3.55
N THR A 90 20.96 1.23 -3.54
CA THR A 90 21.91 0.22 -4.00
C THR A 90 22.97 -0.09 -2.94
N THR A 91 23.15 0.81 -1.99
CA THR A 91 24.14 0.70 -0.93
C THR A 91 23.52 0.28 0.41
N ARG A 92 24.37 -0.26 1.30
CA ARG A 92 23.99 -0.55 2.68
C ARG A 92 23.62 0.71 3.45
N HIS A 93 24.31 1.83 3.21
CA HIS A 93 24.04 3.10 3.89
C HIS A 93 22.65 3.64 3.54
N GLU A 94 22.26 3.64 2.27
CA GLU A 94 20.92 4.01 1.83
C GLU A 94 19.85 3.12 2.46
N TRP A 95 20.13 1.81 2.56
CA TRP A 95 19.21 0.87 3.21
C TRP A 95 19.05 1.16 4.70
N ASP A 96 20.15 1.41 5.40
CA ASP A 96 20.12 1.72 6.83
C ASP A 96 19.38 3.04 7.10
N SER A 97 19.59 4.06 6.25
CA SER A 97 18.86 5.33 6.30
C SER A 97 17.37 5.14 6.05
N PHE A 98 17.00 4.43 4.97
CA PHE A 98 15.61 4.10 4.68
C PHE A 98 14.93 3.35 5.82
N LYS A 99 15.57 2.32 6.38
CA LYS A 99 15.01 1.56 7.50
C LYS A 99 14.75 2.42 8.72
N ARG A 100 15.62 3.39 9.04
CA ARG A 100 15.42 4.28 10.20
C ARG A 100 14.13 5.08 10.04
N GLU A 101 13.97 5.74 8.90
CA GLU A 101 12.78 6.54 8.59
C GLU A 101 11.53 5.67 8.49
N PHE A 102 11.60 4.56 7.76
CA PHE A 102 10.48 3.66 7.58
C PHE A 102 10.01 3.05 8.91
N ASN A 103 10.95 2.73 9.82
CA ASN A 103 10.61 2.26 11.16
C ASN A 103 9.99 3.36 12.03
N HIS A 104 10.41 4.61 11.87
CA HIS A 104 9.78 5.73 12.54
C HIS A 104 8.32 5.89 12.08
N ASP A 105 8.09 5.96 10.77
CA ASP A 105 6.74 6.04 10.18
C ASP A 105 5.86 4.89 10.66
N MET A 106 6.41 3.66 10.73
CA MET A 106 5.69 2.48 11.20
C MET A 106 5.30 2.56 12.68
N LYS A 107 6.15 3.15 13.53
CA LYS A 107 5.85 3.36 14.96
C LYS A 107 4.73 4.38 15.13
N GLU A 108 4.76 5.47 14.38
CA GLU A 108 3.71 6.50 14.42
C GLU A 108 2.37 5.99 13.91
N LEU A 109 2.38 5.16 12.85
CA LEU A 109 1.18 4.47 12.39
C LEU A 109 0.64 3.51 13.46
N ASP A 110 1.49 2.70 14.10
CA ASP A 110 1.06 1.78 15.16
C ASP A 110 0.47 2.51 16.38
N LYS A 111 1.06 3.63 16.78
CA LYS A 111 0.50 4.51 17.82
C LYS A 111 -0.89 5.01 17.43
N SER A 112 -1.06 5.47 16.20
CA SER A 112 -2.34 5.96 15.67
C SER A 112 -3.41 4.86 15.72
N LEU A 113 -3.08 3.66 15.24
CA LEU A 113 -3.97 2.49 15.27
C LEU A 113 -4.34 2.07 16.70
N LYS A 114 -3.39 2.04 17.63
CA LYS A 114 -3.62 1.71 19.05
C LYS A 114 -4.46 2.78 19.75
N GLY A 115 -4.18 4.05 19.49
CA GLY A 115 -4.95 5.17 20.03
C GLY A 115 -6.41 5.11 19.59
N PHE A 116 -6.64 4.81 18.31
CA PHE A 116 -7.96 4.59 17.76
C PHE A 116 -8.70 3.44 18.45
N SER A 117 -8.07 2.27 18.52
CA SER A 117 -8.66 1.08 19.15
C SER A 117 -9.00 1.28 20.63
N LYS A 118 -8.14 1.98 21.39
CA LYS A 118 -8.41 2.31 22.79
C LYS A 118 -9.60 3.24 22.97
N ARG A 119 -9.76 4.25 22.11
CA ARG A 119 -10.94 5.14 22.14
C ARG A 119 -12.22 4.38 21.84
N ASN A 120 -12.19 3.49 20.85
CA ASN A 120 -13.36 2.68 20.50
C ASN A 120 -13.79 1.72 21.61
N LYS A 121 -12.85 1.20 22.43
CA LYS A 121 -13.15 0.30 23.55
C LYS A 121 -13.68 1.02 24.81
N ARG A 122 -13.44 2.32 24.95
CA ARG A 122 -13.90 3.13 26.10
C ARG A 122 -15.30 3.72 25.90
N ARG A 123 -15.97 3.35 24.81
CA ARG A 123 -17.30 3.77 24.42
C ARG A 123 -18.25 2.60 24.59
#